data_AF-A0A4Y7U5B8-F1
#
_entry.id   AF-A0A4Y7U5B8-F1
#
_cell.length_a   1.000
_cell.length_b   1.000
_cell.length_c   1.000
_cell.angle_alpha   90.00
_cell.angle_beta   90.00
_cell.angle_gamma   90.00
#
_symmetry.space_group_name_H-M   'P 1'
#
loop_
_entity.id
_entity.type
_entity.pdbx_description
1 polymer ?
#
loop_
_entity_poly.entity_id
_entity_poly.type
_entity_poly.pdbx_seq_one_letter_code
_entity_poly.pdbx_strand_id
1 'polypeptide(L)'
;DAAANTAKKVDLGNYSDFYIARLQWTNDANVLSAQVLNRHQDNLDLLFVDGTTAAAKVVLNEKDKAYVDVTDNLTFLKDNSFIWTSEKDGFNHIYVYDKTGKLKNQVTKGNWEVTSYYGFDEKTKTIFYQSTENASINRDIYRIALDGKNKVRLTSKVGTSAATFSPNFQYFITTFSSNLVPTTYTLNESKTGKEIQVIENNQALADKLKGYNLPAKEFFVLKTAKGNELNAWILKPKDFDASKKYPVFMYQYSGP
;
A
#
# COMPACT_ATOMS: atom_id res chain seq x y z
N ASP A 1 -33.96 2.78 -4.59
CA ASP A 1 -34.19 4.08 -5.25
C ASP A 1 -34.60 5.08 -4.18
N ALA A 2 -33.72 6.03 -3.86
CA ALA A 2 -33.97 7.03 -2.84
C ALA A 2 -35.05 8.05 -3.26
N ALA A 3 -35.19 8.31 -4.56
CA ALA A 3 -36.23 9.20 -5.09
C ALA A 3 -37.61 8.53 -5.03
N ALA A 4 -37.69 7.23 -5.34
CA ALA A 4 -38.93 6.46 -5.27
C ALA A 4 -39.22 5.88 -3.86
N ASN A 5 -38.31 6.04 -2.89
CA ASN A 5 -38.37 5.41 -1.57
C ASN A 5 -38.62 3.89 -1.61
N THR A 6 -38.00 3.20 -2.56
CA THR A 6 -38.11 1.74 -2.72
C THR A 6 -36.77 1.05 -2.53
N ALA A 7 -36.80 -0.18 -1.99
CA ALA A 7 -35.63 -1.03 -1.86
C ALA A 7 -35.79 -2.29 -2.71
N LYS A 8 -34.69 -2.75 -3.31
CA LYS A 8 -34.59 -4.05 -3.98
C LYS A 8 -33.53 -4.87 -3.29
N LYS A 9 -33.80 -6.15 -3.08
CA LYS A 9 -32.83 -7.08 -2.51
C LYS A 9 -31.89 -7.53 -3.62
N VAL A 10 -30.58 -7.38 -3.40
CA VAL A 10 -29.55 -8.01 -4.22
C VAL A 10 -29.43 -9.46 -3.78
N ASP A 11 -29.59 -10.39 -4.70
CA ASP A 11 -29.49 -11.82 -4.40
C ASP A 11 -28.02 -12.24 -4.29
N LEU A 12 -27.61 -12.60 -3.07
CA LEU A 12 -26.31 -13.16 -2.74
C LEU A 12 -26.44 -14.60 -2.24
N GLY A 13 -27.53 -15.32 -2.57
CA GLY A 13 -27.80 -16.66 -2.08
C GLY A 13 -26.75 -17.72 -2.44
N ASN A 14 -25.87 -17.44 -3.40
CA ASN A 14 -24.72 -18.28 -3.72
C ASN A 14 -23.59 -18.19 -2.65
N TYR A 15 -23.67 -17.21 -1.75
CA TYR A 15 -22.78 -17.04 -0.62
C TYR A 15 -23.49 -17.52 0.65
N SER A 16 -22.93 -18.52 1.34
CA SER A 16 -23.49 -19.02 2.60
C SER A 16 -23.24 -18.04 3.75
N ASP A 17 -21.97 -17.83 4.09
CA ASP A 17 -21.48 -16.87 5.08
C ASP A 17 -20.44 -15.95 4.42
N PHE A 18 -20.66 -14.64 4.51
CA PHE A 18 -19.83 -13.65 3.82
C PHE A 18 -19.79 -12.30 4.53
N TYR A 19 -18.85 -11.47 4.10
CA TYR A 19 -18.71 -10.06 4.45
C TYR A 19 -18.80 -9.21 3.18
N ILE A 20 -19.54 -8.11 3.25
CA ILE A 20 -19.45 -7.05 2.24
C ILE A 20 -18.39 -6.08 2.74
N ALA A 21 -17.17 -6.21 2.21
CA ALA A 21 -16.01 -5.53 2.76
C ALA A 21 -15.93 -4.07 2.30
N ARG A 22 -16.33 -3.79 1.05
CA ARG A 22 -16.37 -2.45 0.45
C ARG A 22 -17.52 -2.31 -0.54
N LEU A 23 -18.02 -1.08 -0.66
CA LEU A 23 -19.04 -0.68 -1.63
C LEU A 23 -18.59 0.62 -2.29
N GLN A 24 -18.71 0.70 -3.62
CA GLN A 24 -18.35 1.90 -4.38
C GLN A 24 -19.16 1.96 -5.67
N TRP A 25 -19.74 3.11 -5.99
CA TRP A 25 -20.35 3.32 -7.31
C TRP A 25 -19.27 3.35 -8.40
N THR A 26 -19.54 2.68 -9.51
CA THR A 26 -18.66 2.75 -10.68
C THR A 26 -18.89 4.03 -11.48
N ASN A 27 -18.11 4.27 -12.54
CA ASN A 27 -18.34 5.40 -13.44
C ASN A 27 -19.49 5.15 -14.43
N ASP A 28 -19.89 3.89 -14.63
CA ASP A 28 -21.10 3.57 -15.39
C ASP A 28 -22.35 3.88 -14.56
N ALA A 29 -23.35 4.50 -15.20
CA ALA A 29 -24.59 4.89 -14.55
C ALA A 29 -25.30 3.69 -13.92
N ASN A 30 -25.76 3.85 -12.68
CA ASN A 30 -26.51 2.84 -11.93
C ASN A 30 -25.80 1.49 -11.77
N VAL A 31 -24.46 1.43 -11.78
CA VAL A 31 -23.71 0.22 -11.44
C VAL A 31 -22.99 0.40 -10.12
N LEU A 32 -23.36 -0.40 -9.13
CA LEU A 32 -22.71 -0.46 -7.82
C LEU A 32 -21.67 -1.60 -7.84
N SER A 33 -20.45 -1.32 -7.42
CA SER A 33 -19.47 -2.36 -7.13
C SER A 33 -19.53 -2.78 -5.66
N ALA A 34 -19.35 -4.08 -5.40
CA ALA A 34 -19.28 -4.64 -4.06
C ALA A 34 -18.15 -5.66 -3.96
N GLN A 35 -17.32 -5.55 -2.94
CA GLN A 35 -16.32 -6.56 -2.62
C GLN A 35 -16.92 -7.53 -1.60
N VAL A 36 -17.17 -8.77 -1.99
CA VAL A 36 -17.78 -9.80 -1.17
C VAL A 36 -16.73 -10.85 -0.84
N LEU A 37 -16.44 -11.00 0.45
CA LEU A 37 -15.44 -11.91 0.98
C LEU A 37 -16.14 -13.07 1.67
N ASN A 38 -15.72 -14.31 1.41
CA ASN A 38 -16.25 -15.46 2.13
C ASN A 38 -15.85 -15.44 3.62
N ARG A 39 -16.51 -16.27 4.45
CA ARG A 39 -16.22 -16.34 5.89
C ARG A 39 -14.76 -16.69 6.24
N HIS A 40 -14.10 -17.49 5.41
CA HIS A 40 -12.69 -17.88 5.61
C HIS A 40 -11.70 -16.78 5.22
N GLN A 41 -12.18 -15.73 4.53
CA GLN A 41 -11.37 -14.60 4.08
C GLN A 41 -10.27 -14.98 3.09
N ASP A 42 -10.44 -16.09 2.36
CA ASP A 42 -9.50 -16.62 1.37
C ASP A 42 -10.02 -16.51 -0.08
N ASN A 43 -11.25 -16.00 -0.25
CA ASN A 43 -11.89 -15.84 -1.54
C ASN A 43 -12.73 -14.55 -1.57
N LEU A 44 -12.31 -13.58 -2.40
CA LEU A 44 -12.97 -12.30 -2.60
C LEU A 44 -13.51 -12.20 -4.03
N ASP A 45 -14.79 -11.88 -4.15
CA ASP A 45 -15.43 -11.51 -5.41
C ASP A 45 -15.65 -10.01 -5.47
N LEU A 46 -15.20 -9.37 -6.55
CA LEU A 46 -15.69 -8.06 -6.95
C LEU A 46 -16.93 -8.27 -7.81
N LEU A 47 -18.07 -7.84 -7.29
CA LEU A 47 -19.37 -7.85 -7.97
C LEU A 47 -19.65 -6.49 -8.59
N PHE A 48 -20.23 -6.49 -9.79
CA PHE A 48 -21.01 -5.37 -10.31
C PHE A 48 -22.49 -5.69 -10.18
N VAL A 49 -23.23 -4.76 -9.59
CA VAL A 49 -24.66 -4.86 -9.31
C VAL A 49 -25.38 -3.77 -10.08
N ASP A 50 -26.31 -4.18 -10.93
CA ASP A 50 -27.21 -3.27 -11.64
C ASP A 50 -28.23 -2.67 -10.65
N GLY A 51 -28.20 -1.35 -10.49
CA GLY A 51 -29.04 -0.63 -9.53
C GLY A 51 -30.52 -0.59 -9.90
N THR A 52 -30.89 -0.92 -11.14
CA THR A 52 -32.29 -0.98 -11.58
C THR A 52 -32.88 -2.38 -11.36
N THR A 53 -32.15 -3.44 -11.67
CA THR A 53 -32.64 -4.84 -11.63
C THR A 53 -32.21 -5.59 -10.37
N ALA A 54 -31.22 -5.09 -9.64
CA ALA A 54 -30.51 -5.77 -8.56
C ALA A 54 -29.76 -7.05 -8.99
N ALA A 55 -29.56 -7.24 -10.30
CA ALA A 55 -28.76 -8.34 -10.82
C ALA A 55 -27.27 -8.12 -10.50
N ALA A 56 -26.63 -9.12 -9.90
CA ALA A 56 -25.22 -9.10 -9.56
C ALA A 56 -24.42 -10.02 -10.48
N LYS A 57 -23.21 -9.59 -10.86
CA LYS A 57 -22.26 -10.37 -11.65
C LYS A 57 -20.86 -10.26 -11.06
N VAL A 58 -20.18 -11.38 -10.87
CA VAL A 58 -18.75 -11.43 -10.54
C VAL A 58 -17.96 -10.93 -11.75
N VAL A 59 -17.13 -9.90 -11.53
CA VAL A 59 -16.22 -9.36 -12.56
C VAL A 59 -14.76 -9.69 -12.26
N LEU A 60 -14.37 -9.81 -10.99
CA LEU A 60 -13.03 -10.24 -10.61
C LEU A 60 -13.14 -11.19 -9.41
N ASN A 61 -12.28 -12.20 -9.37
CA ASN A 61 -12.14 -13.12 -8.25
C ASN A 61 -10.67 -13.14 -7.81
N GLU A 62 -10.43 -12.89 -6.52
CA GLU A 62 -9.13 -13.01 -5.87
C GLU A 62 -9.19 -14.18 -4.90
N LYS A 63 -8.18 -15.05 -4.96
CA LYS A 63 -8.06 -16.22 -4.10
C LYS A 63 -6.64 -16.35 -3.61
N ASP A 64 -6.53 -16.68 -2.32
CA ASP A 64 -5.26 -17.02 -1.71
C ASP A 64 -5.41 -18.30 -0.87
N LYS A 65 -4.30 -18.97 -0.57
CA LYS A 65 -4.31 -20.17 0.29
C LYS A 65 -4.37 -19.81 1.78
N ALA A 66 -3.97 -18.59 2.14
CA ALA A 66 -3.98 -18.06 3.49
C ALA A 66 -5.19 -17.13 3.68
N TYR A 67 -5.13 -15.92 3.11
CA TYR A 67 -6.20 -14.92 3.17
C TYR A 67 -6.02 -13.88 2.06
N VAL A 68 -7.10 -13.16 1.72
CA VAL A 68 -7.10 -12.04 0.77
C VAL A 68 -7.22 -10.73 1.54
N ASP A 69 -6.22 -9.86 1.39
CA ASP A 69 -6.26 -8.53 1.98
C ASP A 69 -7.29 -7.62 1.29
N VAL A 70 -8.15 -7.00 2.10
CA VAL A 70 -9.13 -6.01 1.63
C VAL A 70 -8.48 -4.63 1.65
N THR A 71 -8.50 -3.95 0.50
CA THR A 71 -7.93 -2.61 0.35
C THR A 71 -8.98 -1.59 -0.14
N ASP A 72 -8.64 -0.31 0.03
CA ASP A 72 -9.40 0.83 -0.51
C ASP A 72 -8.87 1.29 -1.89
N ASN A 73 -8.10 0.44 -2.58
CA ASN A 73 -7.33 0.84 -3.76
C ASN A 73 -8.14 0.83 -5.08
N LEU A 74 -9.36 0.26 -5.07
CA LEU A 74 -10.21 0.17 -6.25
C LEU A 74 -10.46 1.56 -6.85
N THR A 75 -9.93 1.79 -8.06
CA THR A 75 -10.07 3.08 -8.75
C THR A 75 -10.62 2.87 -10.15
N PHE A 76 -11.85 3.32 -10.39
CA PHE A 76 -12.46 3.30 -11.73
C PHE A 76 -11.90 4.42 -12.62
N LEU A 77 -11.54 4.07 -13.84
CA LEU A 77 -11.13 4.98 -14.91
C LEU A 77 -12.35 5.45 -15.71
N LYS A 78 -12.18 6.47 -16.56
CA LYS A 78 -13.28 7.04 -17.37
C LYS A 78 -14.07 6.03 -18.20
N ASP A 79 -13.40 5.00 -18.72
CA ASP A 79 -14.02 3.93 -19.52
C ASP A 79 -14.57 2.78 -18.67
N ASN A 80 -14.67 2.99 -17.36
CA ASN A 80 -15.05 2.02 -16.33
C ASN A 80 -14.13 0.79 -16.22
N SER A 81 -12.97 0.80 -16.91
CA SER A 81 -11.85 -0.06 -16.53
C SER A 81 -11.35 0.35 -15.14
N PHE A 82 -10.63 -0.51 -14.44
CA PHE A 82 -10.28 -0.24 -13.04
C PHE A 82 -8.88 -0.67 -12.66
N ILE A 83 -8.28 0.10 -11.76
CA ILE A 83 -7.04 -0.22 -11.06
C ILE A 83 -7.37 -1.05 -9.82
N TRP A 84 -6.59 -2.09 -9.59
CA TRP A 84 -6.73 -3.02 -8.49
C TRP A 84 -5.36 -3.47 -7.98
N THR A 85 -5.19 -3.66 -6.68
CA THR A 85 -3.97 -4.23 -6.11
C THR A 85 -4.19 -5.67 -5.69
N SER A 86 -3.24 -6.56 -5.98
CA SER A 86 -3.37 -7.99 -5.70
C SER A 86 -2.02 -8.63 -5.45
N GLU A 87 -2.00 -9.67 -4.61
CA GLU A 87 -0.83 -10.48 -4.30
C GLU A 87 -0.71 -11.73 -5.20
N LYS A 88 -1.52 -11.82 -6.26
CA LYS A 88 -1.67 -13.05 -7.07
C LYS A 88 -0.39 -13.59 -7.73
N ASP A 89 0.67 -12.79 -7.84
CA ASP A 89 1.98 -13.23 -8.35
C ASP A 89 3.01 -13.51 -7.23
N GLY A 90 2.57 -13.47 -5.97
CA GLY A 90 3.37 -13.68 -4.77
C GLY A 90 3.78 -12.39 -4.05
N PHE A 91 3.52 -11.21 -4.62
CA PHE A 91 3.75 -9.91 -3.98
C PHE A 91 2.62 -8.95 -4.33
N ASN A 92 2.27 -8.03 -3.43
CA ASN A 92 1.23 -7.04 -3.75
C ASN A 92 1.69 -6.11 -4.88
N HIS A 93 0.97 -6.11 -6.00
CA HIS A 93 1.25 -5.30 -7.18
C HIS A 93 0.00 -4.62 -7.71
N ILE A 94 0.19 -3.61 -8.57
CA ILE A 94 -0.88 -2.84 -9.19
C ILE A 94 -1.22 -3.43 -10.57
N TYR A 95 -2.51 -3.67 -10.79
CA TYR A 95 -3.08 -4.24 -12.00
C TYR A 95 -4.15 -3.31 -12.57
N VAL A 96 -4.37 -3.42 -13.87
CA VAL A 96 -5.46 -2.75 -14.59
C VAL A 96 -6.30 -3.81 -15.28
N TYR A 97 -7.61 -3.79 -15.02
CA TYR A 97 -8.60 -4.65 -15.65
C TYR A 97 -9.56 -3.81 -16.49
N ASP A 98 -10.09 -4.35 -17.57
CA ASP A 98 -11.21 -3.72 -18.26
C ASP A 98 -12.51 -3.84 -17.46
N LYS A 99 -13.56 -3.14 -17.90
CA LYS A 99 -14.87 -3.16 -17.23
C LYS A 99 -15.55 -4.53 -17.20
N THR A 100 -15.07 -5.51 -17.96
CA THR A 100 -15.57 -6.88 -17.94
C THR A 100 -14.81 -7.77 -16.96
N GLY A 101 -13.73 -7.26 -16.37
CA GLY A 101 -12.85 -8.01 -15.47
C GLY A 101 -11.66 -8.67 -16.17
N LYS A 102 -11.46 -8.44 -17.47
CA LYS A 102 -10.31 -9.00 -18.18
C LYS A 102 -9.07 -8.18 -17.88
N LEU A 103 -7.99 -8.85 -17.49
CA LEU A 103 -6.71 -8.20 -17.22
C LEU A 103 -6.18 -7.50 -18.48
N LYS A 104 -5.93 -6.19 -18.37
CA LYS A 104 -5.28 -5.37 -19.41
C LYS A 104 -3.77 -5.28 -19.19
N ASN A 105 -3.35 -5.03 -17.95
CA ASN A 105 -1.94 -4.81 -17.64
C ASN A 105 -1.62 -5.15 -16.18
N GLN A 106 -0.42 -5.70 -15.95
CA GLN A 106 0.24 -5.69 -14.63
C GLN A 106 1.24 -4.53 -14.63
N VAL A 107 0.87 -3.45 -13.94
CA VAL A 107 1.60 -2.17 -13.98
C VAL A 107 2.93 -2.26 -13.24
N THR A 108 2.94 -2.93 -12.08
CA THR A 108 4.13 -3.18 -11.28
C THR A 108 4.41 -4.67 -11.16
N LYS A 109 5.69 -5.04 -11.04
CA LYS A 109 6.14 -6.43 -10.92
C LYS A 109 7.55 -6.51 -10.34
N GLY A 110 7.85 -7.62 -9.67
CA GLY A 110 9.16 -7.92 -9.11
C GLY A 110 9.05 -8.54 -7.72
N ASN A 111 10.20 -8.90 -7.14
CA ASN A 111 10.28 -9.53 -5.82
C ASN A 111 10.24 -8.49 -4.69
N TRP A 112 9.16 -7.70 -4.66
CA TRP A 112 8.92 -6.59 -3.74
C TRP A 112 7.44 -6.22 -3.77
N GLU A 113 6.98 -5.48 -2.76
CA GLU A 113 5.55 -5.16 -2.60
C GLU A 113 5.26 -3.67 -2.83
N VAL A 114 4.05 -3.41 -3.32
CA VAL A 114 3.34 -2.15 -3.15
C VAL A 114 2.70 -2.14 -1.77
N THR A 115 3.11 -1.20 -0.93
CA THR A 115 2.65 -1.13 0.48
C THR A 115 1.59 -0.06 0.72
N SER A 116 1.43 0.87 -0.23
CA SER A 116 0.33 1.84 -0.24
C SER A 116 0.08 2.32 -1.66
N TYR A 117 -1.17 2.41 -2.06
CA TYR A 117 -1.58 3.06 -3.31
C TYR A 117 -2.11 4.46 -2.97
N TYR A 118 -1.48 5.50 -3.51
CA TYR A 118 -1.83 6.88 -3.21
C TYR A 118 -2.84 7.47 -4.18
N GLY A 119 -3.03 6.86 -5.35
CA GLY A 119 -4.02 7.28 -6.33
C GLY A 119 -3.48 7.36 -7.76
N PHE A 120 -4.37 7.84 -8.63
CA PHE A 120 -4.15 7.94 -10.07
C PHE A 120 -4.46 9.37 -10.55
N ASP A 121 -3.47 10.02 -11.17
CA ASP A 121 -3.68 11.26 -11.90
C ASP A 121 -4.14 10.95 -13.32
N GLU A 122 -5.41 11.21 -13.57
CA GLU A 122 -6.03 10.98 -14.86
C GLU A 122 -5.43 11.84 -15.99
N LYS A 123 -5.01 13.08 -15.68
CA LYS A 123 -4.51 14.01 -16.71
C LYS A 123 -3.21 13.51 -17.31
N THR A 124 -2.33 12.96 -16.47
CA THR A 124 -1.02 12.45 -16.89
C THR A 124 -0.98 10.93 -17.05
N LYS A 125 -2.07 10.24 -16.69
CA LYS A 125 -2.16 8.78 -16.61
C LYS A 125 -1.07 8.17 -15.72
N THR A 126 -0.82 8.80 -14.57
CA THR A 126 0.25 8.42 -13.64
C THR A 126 -0.33 7.84 -12.35
N ILE A 127 0.21 6.72 -11.91
CA ILE A 127 -0.08 6.11 -10.60
C ILE A 127 1.01 6.50 -9.62
N PHE A 128 0.61 6.81 -8.39
CA PHE A 128 1.51 7.09 -7.27
C PHE A 128 1.36 6.02 -6.18
N TYR A 129 2.46 5.50 -5.68
CA TYR A 129 2.44 4.39 -4.72
C TYR A 129 3.69 4.37 -3.82
N GLN A 130 3.60 3.65 -2.72
CA GLN A 130 4.72 3.31 -1.82
C GLN A 130 5.17 1.87 -2.08
N SER A 131 6.46 1.60 -1.99
CA SER A 131 7.00 0.25 -2.25
C SER A 131 8.25 -0.08 -1.42
N THR A 132 8.48 -1.39 -1.28
CA THR A 132 9.69 -2.00 -0.70
C THR A 132 10.77 -2.33 -1.75
N GLU A 133 10.62 -1.90 -3.01
CA GLU A 133 11.50 -2.27 -4.13
C GLU A 133 12.98 -2.03 -3.86
N ASN A 134 13.31 -0.99 -3.09
CA ASN A 134 14.69 -0.66 -2.74
C ASN A 134 15.25 -1.50 -1.57
N ALA A 135 14.39 -1.94 -0.63
CA ALA A 135 14.69 -2.94 0.41
C ALA A 135 13.43 -3.22 1.26
N SER A 136 13.32 -4.41 1.86
CA SER A 136 12.20 -4.81 2.71
C SER A 136 12.00 -3.93 3.95
N ILE A 137 13.07 -3.33 4.49
CA ILE A 137 13.02 -2.42 5.65
C ILE A 137 12.78 -0.94 5.27
N ASN A 138 12.73 -0.61 3.98
CA ASN A 138 12.55 0.75 3.49
C ASN A 138 11.13 0.95 2.94
N ARG A 139 10.69 2.21 2.92
CA ARG A 139 9.47 2.63 2.23
C ARG A 139 9.80 3.83 1.36
N ASP A 140 9.73 3.61 0.06
CA ASP A 140 10.02 4.62 -0.96
C ASP A 140 8.73 4.96 -1.73
N ILE A 141 8.63 6.21 -2.16
CA ILE A 141 7.48 6.69 -2.95
C ILE A 141 7.88 6.68 -4.41
N TYR A 142 6.97 6.20 -5.25
CA TYR A 142 7.18 6.05 -6.68
C TYR A 142 6.01 6.65 -7.45
N ARG A 143 6.32 7.02 -8.69
CA ARG A 143 5.31 7.20 -9.74
C ARG A 143 5.60 6.27 -10.90
N ILE A 144 4.56 5.85 -11.61
CA ILE A 144 4.66 5.03 -12.81
C ILE A 144 3.51 5.37 -13.76
N ALA A 145 3.73 5.32 -15.07
CA ALA A 145 2.63 5.47 -16.01
C ALA A 145 1.70 4.24 -15.95
N LEU A 146 0.42 4.42 -16.29
CA LEU A 146 -0.59 3.36 -16.28
C LEU A 146 -0.23 2.12 -17.15
N ASP A 147 0.62 2.32 -18.15
CA ASP A 147 1.14 1.25 -19.02
C ASP A 147 2.36 0.51 -18.42
N GLY A 148 2.77 0.87 -17.19
CA GLY A 148 3.92 0.28 -16.49
C GLY A 148 5.27 0.87 -16.89
N LYS A 149 5.31 1.94 -17.69
CA LYS A 149 6.55 2.58 -18.14
C LYS A 149 6.89 3.82 -17.33
N ASN A 150 8.10 4.34 -17.58
CA ASN A 150 8.57 5.62 -17.03
C ASN A 150 8.48 5.70 -15.49
N LYS A 151 8.76 4.58 -14.81
CA LYS A 151 8.81 4.51 -13.35
C LYS A 151 9.90 5.45 -12.83
N VAL A 152 9.56 6.25 -11.81
CA VAL A 152 10.48 7.15 -11.13
C VAL A 152 10.30 7.00 -9.63
N ARG A 153 11.42 6.81 -8.91
CA ARG A 153 11.48 6.93 -7.46
C ARG A 153 11.49 8.41 -7.08
N LEU A 154 10.54 8.83 -6.26
CA LEU A 154 10.35 10.22 -5.84
C LEU A 154 11.08 10.54 -4.52
N THR A 155 11.45 9.53 -3.75
CA THR A 155 12.24 9.67 -2.51
C THR A 155 13.72 9.40 -2.77
N SER A 156 14.60 10.11 -2.07
CA SER A 156 16.06 9.97 -2.21
C SER A 156 16.76 9.44 -0.95
N LYS A 157 16.10 9.54 0.22
CA LYS A 157 16.67 9.15 1.51
C LYS A 157 16.35 7.68 1.83
N VAL A 158 17.27 7.00 2.52
CA VAL A 158 17.08 5.64 3.02
C VAL A 158 16.37 5.69 4.37
N GLY A 159 15.25 4.97 4.48
CA GLY A 159 14.40 4.94 5.68
C GLY A 159 12.96 4.66 5.29
N THR A 160 12.03 5.18 6.09
CA THR A 160 10.59 5.07 5.82
C THR A 160 10.03 6.41 5.38
N SER A 161 9.36 6.42 4.23
CA SER A 161 8.69 7.60 3.68
C SER A 161 7.22 7.30 3.42
N ALA A 162 6.33 8.15 3.92
CA ALA A 162 4.90 8.18 3.58
C ALA A 162 4.56 9.48 2.83
N ALA A 163 3.47 9.49 2.06
CA ALA A 163 3.05 10.68 1.32
C ALA A 163 1.56 10.98 1.42
N THR A 164 1.27 12.28 1.34
CA THR A 164 -0.06 12.81 1.07
C THR A 164 0.02 13.69 -0.18
N PHE A 165 -0.68 13.31 -1.24
CA PHE A 165 -0.68 14.04 -2.50
C PHE A 165 -1.73 15.17 -2.50
N SER A 166 -1.43 16.25 -3.22
CA SER A 166 -2.45 17.27 -3.53
C SER A 166 -3.57 16.66 -4.38
N PRO A 167 -4.81 17.20 -4.36
CA PRO A 167 -5.92 16.63 -5.12
C PRO A 167 -5.69 16.52 -6.64
N ASN A 168 -4.74 17.29 -7.18
CA ASN A 168 -4.35 17.29 -8.58
C ASN A 168 -3.00 16.59 -8.84
N PHE A 169 -2.43 15.92 -7.84
CA PHE A 169 -1.17 15.18 -7.87
C PHE A 169 0.07 15.96 -8.32
N GLN A 170 0.03 17.30 -8.40
CA GLN A 170 1.22 18.08 -8.78
C GLN A 170 2.27 18.15 -7.68
N TYR A 171 1.83 18.04 -6.42
CA TYR A 171 2.69 18.11 -5.25
C TYR A 171 2.32 17.01 -4.26
N PHE A 172 3.24 16.75 -3.34
CA PHE A 172 2.98 15.89 -2.19
C PHE A 172 3.79 16.32 -0.98
N ILE A 173 3.21 16.12 0.19
CA ILE A 173 3.94 16.20 1.45
C ILE A 173 4.53 14.82 1.71
N THR A 174 5.85 14.78 1.93
CA THR A 174 6.54 13.57 2.39
C THR A 174 6.70 13.64 3.89
N THR A 175 6.32 12.57 4.58
CA THR A 175 6.74 12.29 5.96
C THR A 175 7.86 11.26 5.91
N PHE A 176 9.05 11.61 6.37
CA PHE A 176 10.23 10.74 6.33
C PHE A 176 10.84 10.58 7.73
N SER A 177 11.27 9.36 8.08
CA SER A 177 12.13 9.13 9.25
C SER A 177 13.08 7.94 9.04
N SER A 178 14.09 7.85 9.89
CA SER A 178 14.99 6.70 9.95
C SER A 178 15.43 6.44 11.40
N ASN A 179 16.29 5.43 11.62
CA ASN A 179 16.92 5.21 12.92
C ASN A 179 17.87 6.34 13.36
N LEU A 180 18.28 7.21 12.43
CA LEU A 180 19.22 8.31 12.68
C LEU A 180 18.58 9.69 12.57
N VAL A 181 17.41 9.80 11.91
CA VAL A 181 16.77 11.07 11.58
C VAL A 181 15.37 11.08 12.19
N PRO A 182 15.07 12.00 13.13
CA PRO A 182 13.71 12.25 13.59
C PRO A 182 12.79 12.56 12.41
N THR A 183 11.48 12.40 12.60
CA THR A 183 10.52 12.62 11.52
C THR A 183 10.66 14.00 10.89
N THR A 184 10.70 14.08 9.57
CA THR A 184 10.72 15.33 8.79
C THR A 184 9.53 15.38 7.85
N TYR A 185 9.07 16.59 7.56
CA TYR A 185 7.97 16.89 6.65
C TYR A 185 8.47 17.86 5.58
N THR A 186 8.31 17.49 4.32
CA THR A 186 8.73 18.33 3.18
C THR A 186 7.66 18.39 2.11
N LEU A 187 7.53 19.54 1.46
CA LEU A 187 6.73 19.70 0.25
C LEU A 187 7.61 19.37 -0.97
N ASN A 188 7.12 18.53 -1.86
CA ASN A 188 7.86 18.05 -3.02
C ASN A 188 6.97 18.15 -4.27
N GLU A 189 7.58 18.37 -5.45
CA GLU A 189 6.86 18.20 -6.73
C GLU A 189 6.81 16.73 -7.15
N SER A 190 5.66 16.28 -7.65
CA SER A 190 5.45 14.88 -8.02
C SER A 190 6.14 14.46 -9.31
N LYS A 191 6.64 15.39 -10.12
CA LYS A 191 7.27 15.07 -11.41
C LYS A 191 8.62 14.39 -11.23
N THR A 192 9.47 14.91 -10.35
CA THR A 192 10.80 14.33 -10.09
C THR A 192 11.02 13.93 -8.63
N GLY A 193 10.13 14.35 -7.72
CA GLY A 193 10.34 14.20 -6.28
C GLY A 193 11.21 15.32 -5.70
N LYS A 194 11.50 16.37 -6.48
CA LYS A 194 12.29 17.51 -6.01
C LYS A 194 11.61 18.17 -4.81
N GLU A 195 12.38 18.29 -3.73
CA GLU A 195 12.00 19.07 -2.57
C GLU A 195 11.89 20.55 -2.94
N ILE A 196 10.76 21.14 -2.61
CA ILE A 196 10.45 22.55 -2.82
C ILE A 196 10.69 23.32 -1.53
N GLN A 197 10.24 22.76 -0.41
CA GLN A 197 10.27 23.43 0.88
C GLN A 197 10.28 22.41 2.03
N VAL A 198 11.10 22.68 3.04
CA VAL A 198 11.01 22.03 4.35
C VAL A 198 9.84 22.63 5.12
N ILE A 199 8.91 21.78 5.57
CA ILE A 199 7.78 22.18 6.41
C ILE A 199 8.21 22.11 7.89
N GLU A 200 8.80 20.98 8.28
CA GLU A 200 9.32 20.73 9.63
C GLU A 200 10.45 19.69 9.55
N ASN A 201 11.59 19.94 10.20
CA ASN A 201 12.75 19.03 10.18
C ASN A 201 13.11 18.46 11.57
N ASN A 202 12.39 18.88 12.61
CA ASN A 202 12.61 18.50 14.00
C ASN A 202 14.07 18.73 14.46
N GLN A 203 14.71 19.80 13.98
CA GLN A 203 16.11 20.10 14.29
C GLN A 203 16.35 20.28 15.81
N ALA A 204 15.43 20.96 16.50
CA ALA A 204 15.53 21.14 17.95
C ALA A 204 15.53 19.79 18.71
N LEU A 205 14.74 18.82 18.25
CA LEU A 205 14.76 17.46 18.81
C LEU A 205 16.07 16.75 18.46
N ALA A 206 16.53 16.83 17.20
CA ALA A 206 17.78 16.24 16.77
C ALA A 206 18.97 16.74 17.62
N ASP A 207 19.02 18.05 17.90
CA ASP A 207 20.06 18.64 18.74
C ASP A 207 19.96 18.22 20.19
N LYS A 208 18.73 18.16 20.73
CA LYS A 208 18.48 17.65 22.08
C LYS A 208 18.94 16.20 22.23
N LEU A 209 18.70 15.35 21.23
CA LEU A 209 19.07 13.92 21.25
C LEU A 209 20.59 13.69 21.26
N LYS A 210 21.39 14.58 20.68
CA LYS A 210 22.87 14.49 20.71
C LYS A 210 23.41 14.43 22.13
N GLY A 211 22.79 15.14 23.07
CA GLY A 211 23.20 15.17 24.48
C GLY A 211 22.93 13.88 25.27
N TYR A 212 22.00 13.04 24.81
CA TYR A 212 21.65 11.80 25.53
C TYR A 212 22.58 10.61 25.22
N ASN A 213 23.40 10.71 24.18
CA ASN A 213 24.28 9.64 23.73
C ASN A 213 23.55 8.27 23.67
N LEU A 214 22.44 8.21 22.93
CA LEU A 214 21.66 7.00 22.79
C LEU A 214 22.42 5.91 22.03
N PRO A 215 22.23 4.62 22.36
CA PRO A 215 22.79 3.53 21.56
C PRO A 215 22.18 3.51 20.16
N ALA A 216 22.99 3.18 19.15
CA ALA A 216 22.55 3.07 17.78
C ALA A 216 21.96 1.68 17.50
N LYS A 217 20.85 1.64 16.74
CA LYS A 217 20.31 0.38 16.21
C LYS A 217 21.23 -0.13 15.10
N GLU A 218 21.70 -1.35 15.24
CA GLU A 218 22.39 -2.09 14.18
C GLU A 218 21.40 -3.04 13.53
N PHE A 219 21.14 -2.86 12.22
CA PHE A 219 20.27 -3.74 11.45
C PHE A 219 21.07 -4.90 10.86
N PHE A 220 20.48 -6.09 10.84
CA PHE A 220 21.09 -7.29 10.29
C PHE A 220 20.00 -8.29 9.86
N VAL A 221 20.41 -9.30 9.10
CA VAL A 221 19.53 -10.38 8.66
C VAL A 221 19.85 -11.64 9.46
N LEU A 222 18.84 -12.15 10.15
CA LEU A 222 18.87 -13.46 10.80
C LEU A 222 18.48 -14.53 9.81
N LYS A 223 19.39 -15.47 9.53
CA LYS A 223 19.07 -16.66 8.74
C LYS A 223 18.64 -17.79 9.68
N THR A 224 17.40 -18.25 9.52
CA THR A 224 16.86 -19.38 10.29
C THR A 224 17.47 -20.71 9.85
N ALA A 225 17.34 -21.75 10.68
CA ALA A 225 17.78 -23.11 10.33
C ALA A 225 17.12 -23.67 9.06
N LYS A 226 15.93 -23.16 8.69
CA LYS A 226 15.22 -23.53 7.45
C LYS A 226 15.63 -22.68 6.23
N GLY A 227 16.55 -21.74 6.41
CA GLY A 227 17.06 -20.88 5.33
C GLY A 227 16.31 -19.57 5.13
N ASN A 228 15.19 -19.34 5.83
CA ASN A 228 14.47 -18.07 5.77
C ASN A 228 15.30 -16.92 6.34
N GLU A 229 15.22 -15.76 5.70
CA GLU A 229 15.91 -14.53 6.11
C GLU A 229 14.92 -13.58 6.80
N LEU A 230 15.27 -13.13 8.01
CA LEU A 230 14.45 -12.26 8.84
C LEU A 230 15.22 -10.97 9.14
N ASN A 231 14.62 -9.82 8.84
CA ASN A 231 15.18 -8.55 9.25
C ASN A 231 15.12 -8.40 10.77
N ALA A 232 16.25 -8.01 11.37
CA ALA A 232 16.39 -7.81 12.80
C ALA A 232 17.17 -6.53 13.10
N TRP A 233 17.10 -6.08 14.34
CA TRP A 233 17.97 -5.05 14.86
C TRP A 233 18.40 -5.37 16.28
N ILE A 234 19.56 -4.86 16.67
CA ILE A 234 20.09 -4.96 18.04
C ILE A 234 20.51 -3.58 18.53
N LEU A 235 20.27 -3.32 19.81
CA LEU A 235 20.86 -2.21 20.55
C LEU A 235 21.90 -2.79 21.50
N LYS A 236 23.15 -2.37 21.32
CA LYS A 236 24.24 -2.75 22.23
C LYS A 236 24.38 -1.71 23.34
N PRO A 237 24.86 -2.10 24.54
CA PRO A 237 25.34 -1.14 25.54
C PRO A 237 26.33 -0.15 24.93
N LYS A 238 26.36 1.08 25.45
CA LYS A 238 27.23 2.14 24.93
C LYS A 238 28.72 1.75 24.97
N ASP A 239 29.12 1.06 26.03
CA ASP A 239 30.46 0.56 26.32
C ASP A 239 30.59 -0.94 26.00
N PHE A 240 29.90 -1.39 24.95
CA PHE A 240 29.90 -2.79 24.55
C PHE A 240 31.32 -3.30 24.30
N ASP A 241 31.67 -4.36 25.00
CA ASP A 241 32.93 -5.10 24.88
C ASP A 241 32.61 -6.51 24.40
N ALA A 242 33.09 -6.85 23.20
CA ALA A 242 32.83 -8.15 22.58
C ALA A 242 33.39 -9.35 23.38
N SER A 243 34.30 -9.12 24.34
CA SER A 243 34.84 -10.16 25.24
C SER A 243 33.94 -10.47 26.44
N LYS A 244 32.93 -9.62 26.71
CA LYS A 244 32.02 -9.76 27.84
C LYS A 244 30.68 -10.36 27.43
N LYS A 245 29.97 -10.92 28.41
CA LYS A 245 28.59 -11.39 28.25
C LYS A 245 27.62 -10.39 28.85
N TYR A 246 26.56 -10.08 28.12
CA TYR A 246 25.50 -9.18 28.54
C TYR A 246 24.16 -9.93 28.52
N PRO A 247 23.23 -9.61 29.45
CA PRO A 247 21.87 -10.12 29.35
C PRO A 247 21.21 -9.59 28.08
N VAL A 248 20.45 -10.44 27.39
CA VAL A 248 19.70 -10.06 26.19
C VAL A 248 18.24 -9.87 26.57
N PHE A 249 17.71 -8.68 26.28
CA PHE A 249 16.28 -8.43 26.28
C PHE A 249 15.74 -8.57 24.85
N MET A 250 14.90 -9.57 24.62
CA MET A 250 14.26 -9.79 23.32
C MET A 250 12.90 -9.10 23.29
N TYR A 251 12.76 -8.11 22.43
CA TYR A 251 11.50 -7.44 22.14
C TYR A 251 10.89 -8.00 20.87
N GLN A 252 9.66 -8.49 20.93
CA GLN A 252 8.91 -8.98 19.78
C GLN A 252 7.46 -8.52 19.83
N TYR A 253 6.88 -8.25 18.65
CA TYR A 253 5.44 -8.06 18.46
C TYR A 253 4.85 -9.26 17.72
N SER A 254 5.31 -9.50 16.49
CA SER A 254 5.05 -10.71 15.68
C SER A 254 3.59 -10.96 15.26
N GLY A 255 2.73 -9.93 15.26
CA GLY A 255 1.40 -10.03 14.68
C GLY A 255 1.41 -10.04 13.14
N PRO A 256 0.51 -10.79 12.48
CA PRO A 256 0.13 -10.58 11.07
C PRO A 256 -0.69 -9.31 10.89
#